data_AF-A0A1Z9Y3A2-F1
#
_entry.id   AF-A0A1Z9Y3A2-F1
#
_cell.length_a   1.000
_cell.length_b   1.000
_cell.length_c   1.000
_cell.angle_alpha   90.00
_cell.angle_beta   90.00
_cell.angle_gamma   90.00
#
_symmetry.space_group_name_H-M   'P 1'
#
loop_
_entity.id
_entity.type
_entity.pdbx_description
1 polymer ?
#
loop_
_entity_poly.entity_id
_entity_poly.type
_entity_poly.pdbx_seq_one_letter_code
_entity_poly.pdbx_strand_id
1 'polypeptide(L)'
;MAVTASSRAAGRPPLLALKSAHLRYADKVIFDTLDISITAGERACLVGRNGGGKSTLMRALAGEVDIDSGERFVQPGTKVAYLPQDPRLPPGRSVIEHVNAALPPADDRIPRDYLVAAILDRLSLPGERLLDNLSGGEARRVALARALVTKPDVLLLDEPTNHLDLPTIEWLEDELRHFPGGLLLVSHDRTFLDNLTNRTFWIERGKVFRRNHGFSGFTDWADKILADEENQQHKLDKKIAEETRWLREGLTARRKRNEGRLGRLLELRQVKAERLRRPGLVNMDVGKADSGGSLVLEANDISHSFHDAEGREKIIVKNFSVTVKRGDRIGLIGRNGAGKTSLLKMLIGRDKPDRGRVRIGFGVESIYFDQKRESLNPDDTLWSTLCPGGGDTVFVRDKPRHVASYLRDFLFRDRQITAKVKTLSGGERNRLLMAKLFAANHNLLVLDEPTNDLDIETLDLLQDELARYDGTILLVSHDRDFIDRVVTSIIAVEGDGSVEEYAGGFNDYLRQRTPVAAASTNKPRKPKTNTAKQSRSEPRATKLSFNEQRDLEQLPGKIATYEQDIVKLQTLLADPAFFSRDPVNFERATRRLAETELAHSDAEERWLELEMRREALSTSEDQ
;
A
#
# COMPACT_ATOMS: atom_id res chain seq x y z
N MET A 1 13.94 48.18 -5.14
CA MET A 1 14.98 47.26 -4.65
C MET A 1 14.33 46.24 -3.73
N ALA A 2 14.11 45.03 -4.24
CA ALA A 2 13.92 43.76 -3.51
C ALA A 2 13.27 42.76 -4.48
N VAL A 3 13.99 42.44 -5.56
CA VAL A 3 13.84 41.19 -6.29
C VAL A 3 15.10 40.41 -5.96
N THR A 4 14.95 39.25 -5.32
CA THR A 4 15.83 38.05 -5.35
C THR A 4 15.80 37.31 -4.02
N ALA A 5 14.88 36.35 -3.91
CA ALA A 5 15.03 35.17 -3.05
C ALA A 5 14.26 33.99 -3.66
N SER A 6 14.44 33.74 -4.96
CA SER A 6 13.96 32.54 -5.65
C SER A 6 14.95 32.18 -6.75
N SER A 7 16.03 31.49 -6.38
CA SER A 7 16.98 30.85 -7.30
C SER A 7 18.07 30.12 -6.51
N ARG A 8 17.78 28.91 -6.02
CA ARG A 8 18.83 27.97 -5.56
C ARG A 8 18.62 26.53 -6.06
N ALA A 9 17.85 26.35 -7.13
CA ALA A 9 17.76 25.09 -7.89
C ALA A 9 18.24 25.26 -9.35
N ALA A 10 19.11 26.26 -9.61
CA ALA A 10 19.79 26.43 -10.88
C ALA A 10 21.20 25.85 -10.76
N GLY A 11 21.55 24.82 -11.53
CA GLY A 11 22.93 24.35 -11.55
C GLY A 11 23.29 23.14 -12.41
N ARG A 12 22.34 22.34 -12.90
CA ARG A 12 22.65 21.26 -13.84
C ARG A 12 21.70 21.26 -15.03
N PRO A 13 22.20 21.13 -16.27
CA PRO A 13 21.34 21.02 -17.44
C PRO A 13 20.48 19.74 -17.34
N PRO A 14 19.23 19.78 -17.84
CA PRO A 14 18.39 18.59 -17.88
C PRO A 14 18.97 17.58 -18.87
N LEU A 15 19.01 16.30 -18.47
CA LEU A 15 19.37 15.19 -19.34
C LEU A 15 18.24 14.89 -20.33
N LEU A 16 17.00 14.98 -19.84
CA LEU A 16 15.78 14.72 -20.58
C LEU A 16 14.70 15.72 -20.16
N ALA A 17 13.99 16.32 -21.10
CA ALA A 17 12.89 17.22 -20.81
C ALA A 17 11.80 17.20 -21.88
N LEU A 18 10.56 17.45 -21.46
CA LEU A 18 9.48 17.93 -22.30
C LEU A 18 9.17 19.36 -21.89
N LYS A 19 8.98 20.24 -22.88
CA LYS A 19 8.62 21.64 -22.67
C LYS A 19 7.38 21.98 -23.45
N SER A 20 6.41 22.60 -22.79
CA SER A 20 5.10 22.97 -23.35
C SER A 20 4.49 21.86 -24.19
N ALA A 21 4.64 20.61 -23.75
CA ALA A 21 4.22 19.46 -24.54
C ALA A 21 2.70 19.28 -24.46
N HIS A 22 2.07 19.10 -25.62
CA HIS A 22 0.68 18.67 -25.73
C HIS A 22 0.68 17.20 -26.17
N LEU A 23 -0.16 16.40 -25.51
CA LEU A 23 -0.22 14.96 -25.74
C LEU A 23 -1.68 14.51 -25.84
N ARG A 24 -2.03 13.97 -26.99
CA ARG A 24 -3.31 13.35 -27.29
C ARG A 24 -3.11 11.86 -27.52
N TYR A 25 -4.07 11.07 -27.09
CA TYR A 25 -4.12 9.65 -27.41
C TYR A 25 -5.50 9.32 -27.95
N ALA A 26 -5.53 8.91 -29.22
CA ALA A 26 -6.76 8.89 -30.01
C ALA A 26 -7.49 10.24 -29.92
N ASP A 27 -8.78 10.26 -29.55
CA ASP A 27 -9.58 11.48 -29.47
C ASP A 27 -9.52 12.20 -28.11
N LYS A 28 -8.76 11.66 -27.15
CA LYS A 28 -8.68 12.21 -25.79
C LYS A 28 -7.41 13.04 -25.61
N VAL A 29 -7.57 14.31 -25.24
CA VAL A 29 -6.46 15.15 -24.75
C VAL A 29 -6.04 14.60 -23.39
N ILE A 30 -4.79 14.14 -23.28
CA ILE A 30 -4.21 13.67 -22.02
C ILE A 30 -3.58 14.85 -21.27
N PHE A 31 -2.73 15.61 -21.97
CA PHE A 31 -2.06 16.79 -21.42
C PHE A 31 -2.19 17.96 -22.39
N ASP A 32 -2.58 19.12 -21.85
CA ASP A 32 -2.73 20.36 -22.63
C ASP A 32 -1.53 21.29 -22.49
N THR A 33 -0.77 21.24 -21.41
CA THR A 33 0.55 21.90 -21.36
C THR A 33 1.38 21.19 -20.31
N LEU A 34 2.47 20.56 -20.74
CA LEU A 34 3.32 19.79 -19.86
C LEU A 34 4.77 20.22 -19.97
N ASP A 35 5.33 20.69 -18.85
CA ASP A 35 6.78 20.67 -18.67
C ASP A 35 7.17 19.58 -17.68
N ILE A 36 8.21 18.85 -18.02
CA ILE A 36 8.87 17.92 -17.10
C ILE A 36 10.33 17.87 -17.49
N SER A 37 11.22 17.82 -16.51
CA SER A 37 12.65 17.78 -16.74
C SER A 37 13.29 16.87 -15.71
N ILE A 38 14.20 16.02 -16.17
CA ILE A 38 14.99 15.11 -15.36
C ILE A 38 16.45 15.52 -15.50
N THR A 39 17.09 15.76 -14.36
CA THR A 39 18.51 16.11 -14.25
C THR A 39 19.33 14.93 -13.74
N ALA A 40 20.66 15.01 -13.88
CA ALA A 40 21.56 13.95 -13.41
C ALA A 40 21.51 13.79 -11.89
N GLY A 41 21.24 12.57 -11.42
CA GLY A 41 21.08 12.22 -10.00
C GLY A 41 19.69 12.52 -9.43
N GLU A 42 18.77 13.06 -10.24
CA GLU A 42 17.38 13.29 -9.84
C GLU A 42 16.62 11.98 -9.78
N ARG A 43 15.78 11.81 -8.76
CA ARG A 43 15.00 10.59 -8.54
C ARG A 43 13.55 10.96 -8.34
N ALA A 44 12.83 11.02 -9.45
CA ALA A 44 11.45 11.45 -9.46
C ALA A 44 10.48 10.26 -9.47
N CYS A 45 9.35 10.39 -8.79
CA CYS A 45 8.18 9.54 -9.03
C CYS A 45 7.12 10.28 -9.85
N LEU A 46 6.34 9.51 -10.60
CA LEU A 46 5.17 9.96 -11.32
C LEU A 46 3.94 9.21 -10.80
N VAL A 47 3.09 9.94 -10.09
CA VAL A 47 1.92 9.42 -9.39
C VAL A 47 0.65 9.96 -10.06
N GLY A 48 -0.42 9.17 -10.05
CA GLY A 48 -1.71 9.59 -10.58
C GLY A 48 -2.65 8.42 -10.80
N ARG A 49 -3.89 8.71 -11.13
CA ARG A 49 -4.95 7.71 -11.31
C ARG A 49 -4.69 6.82 -12.54
N ASN A 50 -5.29 5.63 -12.56
CA ASN A 50 -5.23 4.79 -13.75
C ASN A 50 -5.97 5.45 -14.92
N GLY A 51 -5.36 5.41 -16.10
CA GLY A 51 -5.83 6.17 -17.26
C GLY A 51 -5.58 7.69 -17.21
N GLY A 52 -4.80 8.17 -16.23
CA GLY A 52 -4.36 9.57 -16.14
C GLY A 52 -3.24 9.95 -17.12
N GLY A 53 -2.69 8.98 -17.87
CA GLY A 53 -1.66 9.23 -18.89
C GLY A 53 -0.22 9.00 -18.45
N LYS A 54 0.01 8.37 -17.28
CA LYS A 54 1.35 8.07 -16.75
C LYS A 54 2.24 7.34 -17.77
N SER A 55 1.78 6.18 -18.24
CA SER A 55 2.50 5.38 -19.23
C SER A 55 2.65 6.09 -20.57
N THR A 56 1.66 6.88 -21.00
CA THR A 56 1.78 7.66 -22.24
C THR A 56 2.83 8.76 -22.12
N LEU A 57 2.92 9.42 -20.97
CA LEU A 57 3.99 10.38 -20.67
C LEU A 57 5.36 9.70 -20.66
N MET A 58 5.48 8.52 -20.03
CA MET A 58 6.73 7.74 -20.03
C MET A 58 7.19 7.38 -21.44
N ARG A 59 6.27 6.95 -22.31
CA ARG A 59 6.55 6.65 -23.72
C ARG A 59 6.98 7.90 -24.51
N ALA A 60 6.33 9.03 -24.27
CA ALA A 60 6.71 10.30 -24.89
C ALA A 60 8.12 10.73 -24.43
N LEU A 61 8.44 10.60 -23.15
CA LEU A 61 9.78 10.83 -22.61
C LEU A 61 10.81 9.86 -23.18
N ALA A 62 10.46 8.58 -23.37
CA ALA A 62 11.32 7.60 -24.00
C ALA A 62 11.54 7.86 -25.51
N GLY A 63 10.64 8.61 -26.16
CA GLY A 63 10.65 8.84 -27.61
C GLY A 63 9.96 7.73 -28.40
N GLU A 64 9.12 6.91 -27.75
CA GLU A 64 8.30 5.88 -28.41
C GLU A 64 6.97 6.43 -28.94
N VAL A 65 6.55 7.60 -28.44
CA VAL A 65 5.33 8.31 -28.86
C VAL A 65 5.70 9.76 -29.17
N ASP A 66 5.27 10.24 -30.32
CA ASP A 66 5.45 11.64 -30.71
C ASP A 66 4.55 12.56 -29.89
N ILE A 67 5.06 13.76 -29.58
CA ILE A 67 4.27 14.84 -28.99
C ILE A 67 3.56 15.63 -30.09
N ASP A 68 2.32 16.05 -29.86
CA ASP A 68 1.55 16.79 -30.87
C ASP A 68 2.09 18.21 -31.07
N SER A 69 2.54 18.85 -30.00
CA SER A 69 3.22 20.13 -29.99
C SER A 69 4.09 20.28 -28.74
N GLY A 70 4.99 21.26 -28.74
CA GLY A 70 6.03 21.44 -27.73
C GLY A 70 7.39 20.91 -28.19
N GLU A 71 8.32 20.74 -27.25
CA GLU A 71 9.68 20.28 -27.53
C GLU A 71 10.06 19.11 -26.61
N ARG A 72 10.55 18.02 -27.19
CA ARG A 72 11.27 16.96 -26.47
C ARG A 72 12.77 17.19 -26.61
N PHE A 73 13.42 17.51 -25.50
CA PHE A 73 14.86 17.73 -25.41
C PHE A 73 15.55 16.53 -24.77
N VAL A 74 16.59 16.02 -25.44
CA VAL A 74 17.52 15.03 -24.89
C VAL A 74 18.92 15.59 -25.00
N GLN A 75 19.67 15.62 -23.90
CA GLN A 75 21.05 16.10 -23.95
C GLN A 75 21.88 15.18 -24.87
N PRO A 76 22.65 15.73 -25.83
CA PRO A 76 23.46 14.90 -26.75
C PRO A 76 24.37 13.92 -26.01
N GLY A 77 24.39 12.67 -26.47
CA GLY A 77 25.16 11.58 -25.85
C GLY A 77 24.45 10.86 -24.68
N THR A 78 23.32 11.38 -24.21
CA THR A 78 22.52 10.76 -23.13
C THR A 78 21.86 9.47 -23.62
N LYS A 79 22.06 8.38 -22.88
CA LYS A 79 21.34 7.12 -23.08
C LYS A 79 20.10 7.07 -22.21
N VAL A 80 18.93 7.00 -22.84
CA VAL A 80 17.65 6.82 -22.15
C VAL A 80 17.23 5.35 -22.29
N ALA A 81 16.99 4.68 -21.15
CA ALA A 81 16.40 3.35 -21.13
C ALA A 81 14.99 3.42 -20.54
N TYR A 82 14.07 2.68 -21.13
CA TYR A 82 12.68 2.63 -20.72
C TYR A 82 12.25 1.17 -20.48
N LEU A 83 11.69 0.91 -19.31
CA LEU A 83 11.02 -0.34 -18.98
C LEU A 83 9.50 -0.10 -19.04
N PRO A 84 8.79 -0.63 -20.06
CA PRO A 84 7.34 -0.54 -20.13
C PRO A 84 6.68 -1.48 -19.11
N GLN A 85 5.44 -1.14 -18.71
CA GLN A 85 4.60 -1.97 -17.83
C GLN A 85 4.45 -3.40 -18.36
N ASP A 86 4.15 -3.57 -19.66
CA ASP A 86 4.05 -4.87 -20.32
C ASP A 86 5.16 -5.06 -21.35
N PRO A 87 6.31 -5.63 -20.97
CA PRO A 87 7.40 -5.86 -21.89
C PRO A 87 7.03 -6.96 -22.90
N ARG A 88 6.93 -6.59 -24.18
CA ARG A 88 6.75 -7.56 -25.27
C ARG A 88 8.09 -8.19 -25.62
N LEU A 89 8.23 -9.47 -25.30
CA LEU A 89 9.40 -10.25 -25.64
C LEU A 89 9.19 -10.91 -27.02
N PRO A 90 10.18 -10.82 -27.94
CA PRO A 90 10.10 -11.45 -29.25
C PRO A 90 10.17 -12.98 -29.11
N PRO A 91 9.30 -13.75 -29.79
CA PRO A 91 9.30 -15.20 -29.68
C PRO A 91 10.56 -15.83 -30.28
N GLY A 92 10.93 -17.03 -29.82
CA GLY A 92 12.02 -17.83 -30.38
C GLY A 92 13.45 -17.33 -30.12
N ARG A 93 13.65 -16.33 -29.25
CA ARG A 93 14.99 -15.91 -28.79
C ARG A 93 15.30 -16.48 -27.41
N SER A 94 16.59 -16.63 -27.09
CA SER A 94 17.04 -16.89 -25.72
C SER A 94 17.12 -15.60 -24.90
N VAL A 95 17.10 -15.73 -23.57
CA VAL A 95 17.26 -14.60 -22.64
C VAL A 95 18.57 -13.85 -22.90
N ILE A 96 19.67 -14.58 -23.06
CA ILE A 96 21.00 -13.98 -23.28
C ILE A 96 21.07 -13.22 -24.60
N GLU A 97 20.51 -13.77 -25.68
CA GLU A 97 20.41 -13.10 -26.98
C GLU A 97 19.60 -11.82 -26.89
N HIS A 98 18.48 -11.84 -26.16
CA HIS A 98 17.60 -10.69 -26.02
C HIS A 98 18.27 -9.53 -25.27
N VAL A 99 18.97 -9.82 -24.18
CA VAL A 99 19.69 -8.82 -23.39
C VAL A 99 20.91 -8.30 -24.17
N ASN A 100 21.66 -9.18 -24.83
CA ASN A 100 22.82 -8.79 -25.64
C ASN A 100 22.43 -7.89 -26.82
N ALA A 101 21.24 -8.10 -27.41
CA ALA A 101 20.72 -7.26 -28.49
C ALA A 101 20.47 -5.79 -28.11
N ALA A 102 20.43 -5.44 -26.83
CA ALA A 102 20.33 -4.04 -26.40
C ALA A 102 21.66 -3.28 -26.41
N LEU A 103 22.79 -3.99 -26.47
CA LEU A 103 24.10 -3.36 -26.56
C LEU A 103 24.39 -2.91 -27.99
N PRO A 104 24.87 -1.67 -28.22
CA PRO A 104 25.23 -1.19 -29.56
C PRO A 104 26.33 -2.07 -30.16
N PRO A 105 26.31 -2.36 -31.49
CA PRO A 105 27.32 -3.19 -32.17
C PRO A 105 28.74 -2.72 -31.80
N ALA A 106 29.58 -3.65 -31.35
CA ALA A 106 30.80 -3.34 -30.63
C ALA A 106 32.00 -3.25 -31.56
N ASP A 107 32.92 -2.39 -31.13
CA ASP A 107 34.35 -2.45 -31.39
C ASP A 107 34.94 -3.54 -30.45
N ASP A 108 35.79 -4.43 -30.95
CA ASP A 108 36.17 -5.77 -30.40
C ASP A 108 36.80 -5.84 -28.98
N ARG A 109 36.77 -4.76 -28.18
CA ARG A 109 37.63 -4.59 -26.98
C ARG A 109 36.97 -4.85 -25.62
N ILE A 110 35.66 -5.09 -25.54
CA ILE A 110 34.97 -5.38 -24.27
C ILE A 110 34.26 -6.73 -24.38
N PRO A 111 34.58 -7.73 -23.53
CA PRO A 111 33.90 -9.01 -23.60
C PRO A 111 32.48 -8.87 -23.03
N ARG A 112 31.53 -8.68 -23.95
CA ARG A 112 30.09 -8.44 -23.70
C ARG A 112 29.45 -9.50 -22.81
N ASP A 113 29.89 -10.74 -23.00
CA ASP A 113 29.31 -11.91 -22.34
C ASP A 113 29.43 -11.82 -20.82
N TYR A 114 30.51 -11.24 -20.28
CA TYR A 114 30.67 -11.07 -18.83
C TYR A 114 29.69 -10.04 -18.25
N LEU A 115 29.41 -8.95 -18.97
CA LEU A 115 28.46 -7.93 -18.50
C LEU A 115 27.04 -8.47 -18.50
N VAL A 116 26.65 -9.17 -19.57
CA VAL A 116 25.34 -9.80 -19.68
C VAL A 116 25.20 -10.90 -18.62
N ALA A 117 26.19 -11.78 -18.49
CA ALA A 117 26.17 -12.84 -17.48
C ALA A 117 26.08 -12.30 -16.05
N ALA A 118 26.82 -11.23 -15.72
CA ALA A 118 26.77 -10.63 -14.39
C ALA A 118 25.38 -10.06 -14.04
N ILE A 119 24.68 -9.45 -15.00
CA ILE A 119 23.33 -8.92 -14.77
C ILE A 119 22.31 -10.06 -14.67
N LEU A 120 22.42 -11.08 -15.55
CA LEU A 120 21.53 -12.24 -15.52
C LEU A 120 21.67 -13.04 -14.22
N ASP A 121 22.90 -13.23 -13.74
CA ASP A 121 23.17 -13.93 -12.48
C ASP A 121 22.56 -13.18 -11.28
N ARG A 122 22.76 -11.86 -11.21
CA ARG A 122 22.14 -11.00 -10.16
C ARG A 122 20.62 -11.07 -10.15
N LEU A 123 19.99 -11.14 -11.32
CA LEU A 123 18.54 -11.27 -11.48
C LEU A 123 18.04 -12.72 -11.36
N SER A 124 18.91 -13.68 -11.07
CA SER A 124 18.59 -15.12 -11.02
C SER A 124 17.89 -15.62 -12.30
N LEU A 125 18.36 -15.17 -13.47
CA LEU A 125 17.78 -15.52 -14.77
C LEU A 125 18.64 -16.56 -15.52
N PRO A 126 18.05 -17.69 -15.96
CA PRO A 126 18.76 -18.64 -16.81
C PRO A 126 18.92 -18.08 -18.23
N GLY A 127 20.16 -17.78 -18.62
CA GLY A 127 20.47 -17.12 -19.91
C GLY A 127 20.08 -17.92 -21.16
N GLU A 128 20.13 -19.26 -21.11
CA GLU A 128 19.83 -20.12 -22.26
C GLU A 128 18.33 -20.41 -22.45
N ARG A 129 17.48 -20.02 -21.49
CA ARG A 129 16.04 -20.30 -21.57
C ARG A 129 15.40 -19.46 -22.68
N LEU A 130 14.45 -20.04 -23.40
CA LEU A 130 13.65 -19.35 -24.41
C LEU A 130 12.68 -18.36 -23.77
N LEU A 131 12.49 -17.20 -24.41
CA LEU A 131 11.60 -16.15 -23.91
C LEU A 131 10.12 -16.60 -23.84
N ASP A 132 9.71 -17.56 -24.68
CA ASP A 132 8.33 -18.05 -24.75
C ASP A 132 7.89 -18.80 -23.48
N ASN A 133 8.84 -19.37 -22.74
CA ASN A 133 8.57 -20.20 -21.56
C ASN A 133 8.70 -19.41 -20.24
N LEU A 134 8.83 -18.09 -20.30
CA LEU A 134 9.01 -17.25 -19.12
C LEU A 134 7.66 -16.90 -18.48
N SER A 135 7.61 -16.95 -17.16
CA SER A 135 6.52 -16.35 -16.38
C SER A 135 6.54 -14.82 -16.51
N GLY A 136 5.41 -14.15 -16.20
CA GLY A 136 5.33 -12.68 -16.28
C GLY A 136 6.40 -11.95 -15.46
N GLY A 137 6.70 -12.44 -14.25
CA GLY A 137 7.78 -11.91 -13.42
C GLY A 137 9.18 -12.15 -14.01
N GLU A 138 9.44 -13.33 -14.59
CA GLU A 138 10.70 -13.60 -15.29
C GLU A 138 10.85 -12.72 -16.54
N ALA A 139 9.78 -12.54 -17.32
CA ALA A 139 9.77 -11.67 -18.49
C ALA A 139 10.10 -10.21 -18.12
N ARG A 140 9.56 -9.73 -16.99
CA ARG A 140 9.87 -8.42 -16.44
C ARG A 140 11.32 -8.30 -15.98
N ARG A 141 11.86 -9.30 -15.28
CA ARG A 141 13.28 -9.36 -14.93
C ARG A 141 14.17 -9.30 -16.17
N VAL A 142 13.82 -10.00 -17.25
CA VAL A 142 14.57 -9.96 -18.52
C VAL A 142 14.52 -8.57 -19.15
N ALA A 143 13.35 -7.92 -19.15
CA ALA A 143 13.21 -6.55 -19.66
C ALA A 143 14.01 -5.54 -18.82
N LEU A 144 14.03 -5.71 -17.50
CA LEU A 144 14.84 -4.92 -16.58
C LEU A 144 16.34 -5.15 -16.81
N ALA A 145 16.77 -6.41 -16.98
CA ALA A 145 18.15 -6.75 -17.35
C ALA A 145 18.57 -6.02 -18.64
N ARG A 146 17.69 -6.03 -19.63
CA ARG A 146 17.88 -5.37 -20.92
C ARG A 146 17.95 -3.85 -20.80
N ALA A 147 17.17 -3.23 -19.92
CA ALA A 147 17.25 -1.79 -19.65
C ALA A 147 18.58 -1.43 -18.97
N LEU A 148 18.99 -2.20 -17.96
CA LEU A 148 20.18 -1.93 -17.14
C LEU A 148 21.51 -2.21 -17.87
N VAL A 149 21.56 -3.22 -18.76
CA VAL A 149 22.81 -3.59 -19.47
C VAL A 149 23.37 -2.45 -20.31
N THR A 150 22.52 -1.54 -20.79
CA THR A 150 22.93 -0.39 -21.60
C THR A 150 23.70 0.68 -20.83
N LYS A 151 23.73 0.58 -19.49
CA LYS A 151 24.22 1.61 -18.56
C LYS A 151 23.66 2.98 -18.92
N PRO A 152 22.34 3.17 -18.78
CA PRO A 152 21.68 4.41 -19.18
C PRO A 152 22.06 5.58 -18.26
N ASP A 153 21.99 6.80 -18.78
CA ASP A 153 22.11 8.03 -17.99
C ASP A 153 20.75 8.46 -17.43
N VAL A 154 19.66 8.08 -18.12
CA VAL A 154 18.28 8.27 -17.66
C VAL A 154 17.53 6.94 -17.72
N LEU A 155 16.96 6.54 -16.59
CA LEU A 155 16.17 5.32 -16.46
C LEU A 155 14.70 5.68 -16.20
N LEU A 156 13.82 5.22 -17.08
CA LEU A 156 12.37 5.39 -16.99
C LEU A 156 11.76 4.02 -16.68
N LEU A 157 11.15 3.85 -15.50
CA LEU A 157 10.55 2.58 -15.10
C LEU A 157 9.04 2.74 -14.89
N ASP A 158 8.24 2.02 -15.67
CA ASP A 158 6.78 2.01 -15.56
C ASP A 158 6.30 0.74 -14.83
N GLU A 159 5.86 0.90 -13.58
CA GLU A 159 5.45 -0.17 -12.65
C GLU A 159 6.46 -1.32 -12.53
N PRO A 160 7.74 -1.05 -12.15
CA PRO A 160 8.78 -2.07 -12.16
C PRO A 160 8.59 -3.14 -11.09
N THR A 161 7.93 -2.83 -9.98
CA THR A 161 7.75 -3.73 -8.83
C THR A 161 6.65 -4.77 -9.05
N ASN A 162 5.68 -4.49 -9.92
CA ASN A 162 4.54 -5.38 -10.13
C ASN A 162 5.03 -6.76 -10.68
N HIS A 163 4.39 -7.85 -10.26
CA HIS A 163 4.78 -9.23 -10.55
C HIS A 163 6.22 -9.63 -10.19
N LEU A 164 6.99 -8.82 -9.44
CA LEU A 164 8.29 -9.20 -8.90
C LEU A 164 8.11 -9.79 -7.50
N ASP A 165 8.94 -10.77 -7.19
CA ASP A 165 9.02 -11.31 -5.84
C ASP A 165 9.82 -10.39 -4.92
N LEU A 166 9.53 -10.51 -3.63
CA LEU A 166 10.01 -9.60 -2.60
C LEU A 166 11.54 -9.48 -2.53
N PRO A 167 12.34 -10.57 -2.64
CA PRO A 167 13.80 -10.45 -2.71
C PRO A 167 14.28 -9.74 -3.98
N THR A 168 13.57 -9.89 -5.10
CA THR A 168 13.90 -9.16 -6.34
C THR A 168 13.57 -7.67 -6.21
N ILE A 169 12.47 -7.32 -5.51
CA ILE A 169 12.12 -5.93 -5.21
C ILE A 169 13.20 -5.30 -4.32
N GLU A 170 13.66 -5.98 -3.27
CA GLU A 170 14.77 -5.52 -2.41
C GLU A 170 16.06 -5.30 -3.22
N TRP A 171 16.44 -6.26 -4.06
CA TRP A 171 17.59 -6.12 -4.94
C TRP A 171 17.45 -4.93 -5.89
N LEU A 172 16.27 -4.76 -6.51
CA LEU A 172 16.00 -3.67 -7.44
C LEU A 172 16.09 -2.32 -6.72
N GLU A 173 15.55 -2.24 -5.51
CA GLU A 173 15.65 -1.06 -4.66
C GLU A 173 17.11 -0.71 -4.38
N ASP A 174 17.95 -1.67 -4.01
CA ASP A 174 19.37 -1.43 -3.77
C ASP A 174 20.14 -1.05 -5.04
N GLU A 175 19.86 -1.68 -6.18
CA GLU A 175 20.49 -1.34 -7.47
C GLU A 175 20.12 0.09 -7.89
N LEU A 176 18.84 0.48 -7.78
CA LEU A 176 18.37 1.83 -8.07
C LEU A 176 18.87 2.84 -7.03
N ARG A 177 19.06 2.44 -5.77
CA ARG A 177 19.67 3.27 -4.73
C ARG A 177 21.09 3.70 -5.13
N HIS A 178 21.84 2.85 -5.82
CA HIS A 178 23.21 3.15 -6.26
C HIS A 178 23.30 3.72 -7.69
N PHE A 179 22.18 3.86 -8.40
CA PHE A 179 22.18 4.40 -9.75
C PHE A 179 22.55 5.91 -9.78
N PRO A 180 23.58 6.31 -10.54
CA PRO A 180 24.08 7.69 -10.55
C PRO A 180 23.32 8.64 -11.51
N GLY A 181 22.52 8.09 -12.42
CA GLY A 181 21.79 8.83 -13.45
C GLY A 181 20.49 9.47 -12.95
N GLY A 182 19.71 10.01 -13.89
CA GLY A 182 18.35 10.47 -13.65
C GLY A 182 17.36 9.30 -13.65
N LEU A 183 16.47 9.24 -12.67
CA LEU A 183 15.49 8.17 -12.49
C LEU A 183 14.07 8.76 -12.47
N LEU A 184 13.17 8.22 -13.29
CA LEU A 184 11.73 8.49 -13.22
C LEU A 184 10.99 7.16 -13.02
N LEU A 185 10.27 7.05 -11.90
CA LEU A 185 9.55 5.86 -11.48
C LEU A 185 8.03 6.09 -11.53
N VAL A 186 7.30 5.20 -12.16
CA VAL A 186 5.86 5.02 -11.90
C VAL A 186 5.75 3.75 -11.07
N SER A 187 5.14 3.83 -9.88
CA SER A 187 4.86 2.64 -9.07
C SER A 187 3.65 2.89 -8.17
N HIS A 188 2.96 1.81 -7.83
CA HIS A 188 1.97 1.79 -6.76
C HIS A 188 2.53 1.37 -5.39
N ASP A 189 3.77 0.88 -5.32
CA ASP A 189 4.43 0.49 -4.08
C ASP A 189 4.97 1.73 -3.34
N ARG A 190 4.34 2.07 -2.22
CA ARG A 190 4.65 3.25 -1.40
C ARG A 190 6.04 3.17 -0.79
N THR A 191 6.40 2.03 -0.23
CA THR A 191 7.69 1.83 0.43
C THR A 191 8.83 1.99 -0.58
N PHE A 192 8.64 1.43 -1.77
CA PHE A 192 9.58 1.56 -2.88
C PHE A 192 9.74 3.01 -3.34
N LEU A 193 8.64 3.76 -3.47
CA LEU A 193 8.69 5.17 -3.83
C LEU A 193 9.33 6.03 -2.74
N ASP A 194 9.00 5.80 -1.47
CA ASP A 194 9.52 6.54 -0.32
C ASP A 194 11.04 6.38 -0.18
N ASN A 195 11.54 5.15 -0.37
CA ASN A 195 12.96 4.86 -0.20
C ASN A 195 13.83 5.36 -1.35
N LEU A 196 13.27 5.51 -2.55
CA LEU A 196 14.06 5.82 -3.76
C LEU A 196 13.91 7.26 -4.24
N THR A 197 12.78 7.92 -3.99
CA THR A 197 12.46 9.19 -4.66
C THR A 197 12.75 10.42 -3.81
N ASN A 198 13.15 11.49 -4.47
CA ASN A 198 13.39 12.80 -3.88
C ASN A 198 12.58 13.93 -4.55
N ARG A 199 11.82 13.60 -5.60
CA ARG A 199 10.91 14.51 -6.29
C ARG A 199 9.62 13.78 -6.65
N THR A 200 8.49 14.48 -6.61
CA THR A 200 7.18 13.92 -6.95
C THR A 200 6.51 14.74 -8.04
N PHE A 201 6.08 14.06 -9.09
CA PHE A 201 5.18 14.57 -10.13
C PHE A 201 3.81 13.91 -9.94
N TRP A 202 2.77 14.69 -9.75
CA TRP A 202 1.41 14.18 -9.56
C TRP A 202 0.51 14.63 -10.70
N ILE A 203 -0.04 13.66 -11.42
CA ILE A 203 -1.01 13.88 -12.50
C ILE A 203 -2.41 13.78 -11.93
N GLU A 204 -3.15 14.89 -11.96
CA GLU A 204 -4.57 14.93 -11.63
C GLU A 204 -5.32 15.79 -12.65
N ARG A 205 -6.37 15.23 -13.25
CA ARG A 205 -7.24 15.89 -14.25
C ARG A 205 -6.47 16.58 -15.40
N GLY A 206 -5.40 15.97 -15.88
CA GLY A 206 -4.58 16.49 -16.99
C GLY A 206 -3.64 17.63 -16.61
N LYS A 207 -3.58 18.01 -15.33
CA LYS A 207 -2.57 18.90 -14.76
C LYS A 207 -1.47 18.08 -14.10
N VAL A 208 -0.25 18.62 -14.10
CA VAL A 208 0.89 18.02 -13.40
C VAL A 208 1.36 18.94 -12.29
N PHE A 209 1.13 18.51 -11.06
CA PHE A 209 1.63 19.15 -9.86
C PHE A 209 3.04 18.65 -9.55
N ARG A 210 3.90 19.52 -9.05
CA ARG A 210 5.31 19.21 -8.79
C ARG A 210 5.66 19.51 -7.35
N ARG A 211 6.42 18.60 -6.74
CA ARG A 211 6.96 18.76 -5.38
C ARG A 211 8.43 18.35 -5.35
N ASN A 212 9.27 19.17 -4.72
CA ASN A 212 10.71 18.93 -4.59
C ASN A 212 11.07 18.04 -3.38
N HIS A 213 10.16 17.12 -3.04
CA HIS A 213 10.36 16.09 -2.02
C HIS A 213 9.92 14.75 -2.63
N GLY A 214 10.44 13.65 -2.07
CA GLY A 214 10.02 12.30 -2.41
C GLY A 214 8.55 12.04 -2.08
N PHE A 215 8.15 10.78 -2.23
CA PHE A 215 6.76 10.36 -2.03
C PHE A 215 6.27 10.54 -0.57
N SER A 216 7.18 10.62 0.41
CA SER A 216 6.82 10.75 1.82
C SER A 216 5.93 11.97 2.09
N GLY A 217 4.79 11.74 2.74
CA GLY A 217 3.77 12.76 3.00
C GLY A 217 3.06 13.25 1.73
N PHE A 218 3.02 12.44 0.67
CA PHE A 218 2.28 12.75 -0.56
C PHE A 218 0.79 12.97 -0.30
N THR A 219 0.18 12.14 0.55
CA THR A 219 -1.25 12.20 0.92
C THR A 219 -1.63 13.57 1.46
N ASP A 220 -0.93 14.05 2.50
CA ASP A 220 -1.20 15.35 3.13
C ASP A 220 -1.05 16.52 2.15
N TRP A 221 -0.07 16.41 1.24
CA TRP A 221 0.16 17.41 0.21
C TRP A 221 -0.93 17.39 -0.87
N ALA A 222 -1.35 16.21 -1.32
CA ALA A 222 -2.43 16.05 -2.28
C ALA A 222 -3.76 16.55 -1.71
N ASP A 223 -4.08 16.16 -0.47
CA ASP A 223 -5.31 16.59 0.22
C ASP A 223 -5.36 18.10 0.39
N LYS A 224 -4.24 18.73 0.75
CA LYS A 224 -4.16 20.18 0.84
C LYS A 224 -4.42 20.86 -0.50
N ILE A 225 -3.84 20.36 -1.60
CA ILE A 225 -4.09 20.90 -2.94
C ILE A 225 -5.55 20.73 -3.34
N LEU A 226 -6.14 19.56 -3.09
CA LEU A 226 -7.54 19.29 -3.42
C LEU A 226 -8.49 20.17 -2.61
N ALA A 227 -8.24 20.34 -1.31
CA ALA A 227 -9.02 21.22 -0.46
C ALA A 227 -8.91 22.68 -0.89
N ASP A 228 -7.73 23.14 -1.30
CA ASP A 228 -7.53 24.49 -1.84
C ASP A 228 -8.27 24.68 -3.17
N GLU A 229 -8.22 23.70 -4.10
CA GLU A 229 -8.98 23.72 -5.35
C GLU A 229 -10.50 23.72 -5.09
N GLU A 230 -10.99 22.87 -4.18
CA GLU A 230 -12.41 22.80 -3.80
C GLU A 230 -12.89 24.14 -3.21
N ASN A 231 -12.10 24.74 -2.32
CA ASN A 231 -12.39 26.06 -1.77
C ASN A 231 -12.41 27.17 -2.84
N GLN A 232 -11.52 27.11 -3.83
CA GLN A 232 -11.51 28.05 -4.96
C GLN A 232 -12.74 27.84 -5.85
N GLN A 233 -13.11 26.59 -6.11
CA GLN A 233 -14.28 26.24 -6.91
C GLN A 233 -15.57 26.70 -6.22
N HIS A 234 -15.70 26.48 -4.90
CA HIS A 234 -16.82 27.02 -4.12
C HIS A 234 -16.92 28.54 -4.17
N LYS A 235 -15.78 29.25 -4.10
CA LYS A 235 -15.77 30.73 -4.23
C LYS A 235 -16.19 31.16 -5.64
N LEU A 236 -15.77 30.44 -6.68
CA LEU A 236 -16.13 30.72 -8.06
C LEU A 236 -17.62 30.46 -8.31
N ASP A 237 -18.14 29.30 -7.89
CA ASP A 237 -19.56 28.95 -8.01
C ASP A 237 -20.45 29.96 -7.28
N LYS A 238 -20.02 30.43 -6.10
CA LYS A 238 -20.71 31.49 -5.37
C LYS A 238 -20.73 32.81 -6.16
N LYS A 239 -19.62 33.22 -6.77
CA LYS A 239 -19.56 34.41 -7.63
C LYS A 239 -20.45 34.26 -8.85
N ILE A 240 -20.42 33.10 -9.52
CA ILE A 240 -21.30 32.81 -10.67
C ILE A 240 -22.76 32.86 -10.26
N ALA A 241 -23.12 32.29 -9.10
CA ALA A 241 -24.49 32.33 -8.59
C ALA A 241 -24.94 33.76 -8.24
N GLU A 242 -24.05 34.58 -7.68
CA GLU A 242 -24.29 36.01 -7.40
C GLU A 242 -24.44 36.82 -8.70
N GLU A 243 -23.57 36.63 -9.70
CA GLU A 243 -23.67 37.28 -11.01
C GLU A 243 -24.91 36.83 -11.79
N THR A 244 -25.20 35.52 -11.82
CA THR A 244 -26.39 34.97 -12.48
C THR A 244 -27.67 35.51 -11.85
N ARG A 245 -27.66 35.68 -10.51
CA ARG A 245 -28.76 36.32 -9.78
C ARG A 245 -28.85 37.80 -10.14
N TRP A 246 -27.74 38.53 -10.19
CA TRP A 246 -27.70 39.94 -10.58
C TRP A 246 -28.14 40.17 -12.04
N LEU A 247 -27.81 39.26 -12.96
CA LEU A 247 -28.24 39.30 -14.36
C LEU A 247 -29.74 39.03 -14.50
N ARG A 248 -30.30 38.16 -13.64
CA ARG A 248 -31.76 37.91 -13.54
C ARG A 248 -32.51 39.05 -12.83
N GLU A 249 -31.86 39.73 -11.88
CA GLU A 249 -32.43 40.83 -11.09
C GLU A 249 -32.17 42.22 -11.73
N GLY A 250 -31.37 42.28 -12.81
CA GLY A 250 -30.98 43.50 -13.55
C GLY A 250 -32.04 44.08 -14.49
N LEU A 251 -33.26 43.56 -14.50
CA LEU A 251 -34.46 44.22 -15.00
C LEU A 251 -35.36 44.49 -13.80
N THR A 252 -35.61 45.78 -13.53
CA THR A 252 -36.47 46.35 -12.47
C THR A 252 -35.78 46.85 -11.18
N ALA A 253 -35.30 48.09 -11.28
CA ALA A 253 -35.65 49.22 -10.43
C ALA A 253 -35.83 49.02 -8.89
N ARG A 254 -35.02 49.82 -8.15
CA ARG A 254 -35.47 50.73 -7.08
C ARG A 254 -36.75 50.34 -6.31
N ARG A 255 -36.60 49.83 -5.07
CA ARG A 255 -36.92 50.54 -3.81
C ARG A 255 -36.91 49.58 -2.60
N LYS A 256 -36.13 49.99 -1.61
CA LYS A 256 -36.35 49.93 -0.14
C LYS A 256 -36.68 48.58 0.54
N ARG A 257 -35.63 48.09 1.20
CA ARG A 257 -35.50 47.69 2.62
C ARG A 257 -36.29 46.49 3.14
N ASN A 258 -35.49 45.47 3.47
CA ASN A 258 -35.41 44.80 4.77
C ASN A 258 -36.74 44.54 5.48
N GLU A 259 -37.21 43.30 5.38
CA GLU A 259 -37.54 42.44 6.53
C GLU A 259 -37.89 41.05 5.97
N GLY A 260 -37.20 40.00 6.44
CA GLY A 260 -37.39 38.65 5.90
C GLY A 260 -36.14 37.76 5.97
N ARG A 261 -35.00 38.31 6.42
CA ARG A 261 -33.78 37.52 6.72
C ARG A 261 -33.69 37.03 8.18
N LEU A 262 -34.64 37.38 9.03
CA LEU A 262 -34.70 36.90 10.42
C LEU A 262 -35.52 35.61 10.59
N GLY A 263 -36.45 35.30 9.68
CA GLY A 263 -37.33 34.11 9.76
C GLY A 263 -36.68 32.80 9.32
N ARG A 264 -35.90 32.80 8.22
CA ARG A 264 -35.27 31.57 7.68
C ARG A 264 -34.10 31.02 8.50
N LEU A 265 -33.50 31.83 9.38
CA LEU A 265 -32.39 31.40 10.23
C LEU A 265 -32.88 30.67 11.50
N LEU A 266 -34.15 30.88 11.89
CA LEU A 266 -34.81 30.17 12.99
C LEU A 266 -35.40 28.82 12.53
N GLU A 267 -35.93 28.73 11.30
CA GLU A 267 -36.39 27.46 10.71
C GLU A 267 -35.26 26.42 10.52
N LEU A 268 -34.06 26.86 10.11
CA LEU A 268 -32.92 25.95 9.91
C LEU A 268 -32.25 25.47 11.21
N ARG A 269 -32.55 26.10 12.36
CA ARG A 269 -32.04 25.68 13.68
C ARG A 269 -32.92 24.64 14.37
N GLN A 270 -34.21 24.55 14.03
CA GLN A 270 -35.12 23.51 14.57
C GLN A 270 -34.93 22.15 13.88
N VAL A 271 -34.63 22.12 12.58
CA VAL A 271 -34.45 20.85 11.83
C VAL A 271 -33.16 20.09 12.20
N LYS A 272 -32.14 20.78 12.74
CA LYS A 272 -30.87 20.16 13.17
C LYS A 272 -30.93 19.59 14.60
N ALA A 273 -31.92 20.01 15.40
CA ALA A 273 -32.08 19.61 16.80
C ALA A 273 -32.88 18.30 16.99
N GLU A 274 -33.50 17.74 15.93
CA GLU A 274 -34.27 16.48 15.99
C GLU A 274 -33.53 15.24 15.47
N ARG A 275 -32.25 15.35 15.07
CA ARG A 275 -31.46 14.18 14.56
C ARG A 275 -30.40 13.61 15.52
N LEU A 276 -30.27 14.13 16.74
CA LEU A 276 -29.45 13.51 17.78
C LEU A 276 -30.22 13.39 19.09
N ARG A 277 -30.90 12.25 19.26
CA ARG A 277 -31.22 11.60 20.54
C ARG A 277 -31.93 10.26 20.29
N ARG A 278 -31.18 9.17 20.42
CA ARG A 278 -31.72 7.86 20.87
C ARG A 278 -30.78 7.32 21.94
N PRO A 279 -31.22 7.20 23.20
CA PRO A 279 -30.65 6.27 24.15
C PRO A 279 -31.38 4.93 24.05
N GLY A 280 -30.65 3.83 24.17
CA GLY A 280 -31.24 2.50 24.30
C GLY A 280 -30.42 1.42 23.62
N LEU A 281 -29.27 1.06 24.20
CA LEU A 281 -28.67 -0.26 24.00
C LEU A 281 -28.74 -0.98 25.33
N VAL A 282 -29.72 -1.89 25.39
CA VAL A 282 -29.84 -2.95 26.37
C VAL A 282 -28.70 -3.92 26.07
N ASN A 283 -27.80 -4.10 27.03
CA ASN A 283 -26.83 -5.19 27.04
C ASN A 283 -27.29 -6.24 28.05
N MET A 284 -27.76 -7.37 27.53
CA MET A 284 -27.80 -8.74 28.07
C MET A 284 -28.35 -9.56 26.88
N ASP A 285 -27.68 -10.56 26.32
CA ASP A 285 -26.99 -11.65 26.97
C ASP A 285 -25.63 -11.97 26.33
N VAL A 286 -24.64 -12.27 27.18
CA VAL A 286 -23.51 -13.12 26.82
C VAL A 286 -24.03 -14.55 26.82
N GLY A 287 -24.50 -14.99 25.67
CA GLY A 287 -24.63 -16.41 25.38
C GLY A 287 -23.25 -17.02 25.22
N LYS A 288 -22.72 -17.63 26.28
CA LYS A 288 -21.74 -18.72 26.12
C LYS A 288 -22.45 -19.85 25.37
N ALA A 289 -22.00 -20.15 24.16
CA ALA A 289 -22.26 -21.43 23.51
C ALA A 289 -21.02 -21.84 22.69
N ASP A 290 -20.43 -22.91 23.20
CA ASP A 290 -19.64 -23.93 22.52
C ASP A 290 -18.27 -23.58 21.92
N SER A 291 -17.28 -23.80 22.78
CA SER A 291 -15.99 -24.39 22.43
C SER A 291 -16.16 -25.53 21.42
N GLY A 292 -15.97 -25.21 20.13
CA GLY A 292 -16.04 -26.18 19.03
C GLY A 292 -16.02 -25.57 17.62
N GLY A 293 -16.32 -24.27 17.45
CA GLY A 293 -16.48 -23.63 16.13
C GLY A 293 -15.45 -22.56 15.73
N SER A 294 -14.37 -22.36 16.49
CA SER A 294 -13.36 -21.31 16.21
C SER A 294 -12.40 -21.68 15.08
N LEU A 295 -12.35 -22.95 14.68
CA LEU A 295 -11.44 -23.45 13.68
C LEU A 295 -11.98 -23.16 12.28
N VAL A 296 -11.18 -22.50 11.45
CA VAL A 296 -11.49 -22.22 10.04
C VAL A 296 -10.78 -23.21 9.15
N LEU A 297 -9.50 -23.47 9.42
CA LEU A 297 -8.69 -24.38 8.64
C LEU A 297 -7.61 -25.01 9.53
N GLU A 298 -7.38 -26.31 9.34
CA GLU A 298 -6.31 -27.05 9.98
C GLU A 298 -5.55 -27.85 8.94
N ALA A 299 -4.25 -27.61 8.84
CA ALA A 299 -3.33 -28.30 7.96
C ALA A 299 -2.32 -29.05 8.83
N ASN A 300 -2.24 -30.38 8.67
CA ASN A 300 -1.35 -31.23 9.47
C ASN A 300 -0.41 -32.01 8.54
N ASP A 301 0.90 -31.78 8.73
CA ASP A 301 2.04 -32.42 8.08
C ASP A 301 1.93 -32.48 6.55
N ILE A 302 1.49 -31.37 5.95
CA ILE A 302 1.29 -31.28 4.52
C ILE A 302 2.64 -31.33 3.81
N SER A 303 2.73 -32.21 2.81
CA SER A 303 3.83 -32.19 1.85
C SER A 303 3.29 -32.31 0.44
N HIS A 304 3.88 -31.54 -0.48
CA HIS A 304 3.52 -31.59 -1.89
C HIS A 304 4.69 -31.24 -2.80
N SER A 305 4.78 -31.98 -3.90
CA SER A 305 5.81 -31.83 -4.93
C SER A 305 5.17 -31.83 -6.31
N PHE A 306 5.65 -30.95 -7.19
CA PHE A 306 5.28 -30.96 -8.61
C PHE A 306 6.46 -31.43 -9.46
N HIS A 307 6.18 -32.06 -10.59
CA HIS A 307 7.18 -32.24 -11.63
C HIS A 307 7.15 -31.03 -12.56
N ASP A 308 8.29 -30.35 -12.74
CA ASP A 308 8.43 -29.27 -13.73
C ASP A 308 8.29 -29.82 -15.16
N ALA A 309 8.16 -28.94 -16.15
CA ALA A 309 8.05 -29.29 -17.59
C ALA A 309 9.24 -30.14 -18.10
N GLU A 310 10.34 -30.17 -17.36
CA GLU A 310 11.57 -30.92 -17.64
C GLU A 310 11.66 -32.23 -16.82
N GLY A 311 10.58 -32.64 -16.13
CA GLY A 311 10.51 -33.87 -15.33
C GLY A 311 11.20 -33.81 -13.97
N ARG A 312 11.76 -32.65 -13.59
CA ARG A 312 12.42 -32.45 -12.30
C ARG A 312 11.40 -32.28 -11.18
N GLU A 313 11.55 -33.03 -10.09
CA GLU A 313 10.72 -32.91 -8.90
C GLU A 313 11.05 -31.61 -8.15
N LYS A 314 10.09 -30.69 -8.13
CA LYS A 314 10.13 -29.44 -7.38
C LYS A 314 9.24 -29.56 -6.16
N ILE A 315 9.86 -29.60 -4.99
CA ILE A 315 9.16 -29.72 -3.73
C ILE A 315 8.66 -28.34 -3.32
N ILE A 316 7.34 -28.19 -3.16
CA ILE A 316 6.70 -26.92 -2.79
C ILE A 316 6.67 -26.77 -1.28
N VAL A 317 6.24 -27.82 -0.57
CA VAL A 317 6.09 -27.82 0.89
C VAL A 317 6.52 -29.17 1.45
N LYS A 318 7.22 -29.18 2.60
CA LYS A 318 7.57 -30.37 3.39
C LYS A 318 7.11 -30.22 4.82
N ASN A 319 6.34 -31.20 5.32
CA ASN A 319 5.89 -31.32 6.71
C ASN A 319 5.42 -29.99 7.33
N PHE A 320 4.57 -29.26 6.63
CA PHE A 320 4.04 -28.00 7.11
C PHE A 320 2.71 -28.21 7.83
N SER A 321 2.60 -27.62 9.01
CA SER A 321 1.39 -27.65 9.83
C SER A 321 1.00 -26.23 10.22
N VAL A 322 -0.27 -25.88 10.03
CA VAL A 322 -0.81 -24.56 10.42
C VAL A 322 -2.26 -24.71 10.88
N THR A 323 -2.63 -23.94 11.90
CA THR A 323 -4.01 -23.90 12.40
C THR A 323 -4.52 -22.47 12.31
N VAL A 324 -5.52 -22.26 11.46
CA VAL A 324 -6.15 -20.95 11.23
C VAL A 324 -7.47 -20.89 11.96
N LYS A 325 -7.62 -19.88 12.81
CA LYS A 325 -8.81 -19.58 13.60
C LYS A 325 -9.61 -18.44 12.97
N ARG A 326 -10.86 -18.29 13.43
CA ARG A 326 -11.73 -17.20 12.99
C ARG A 326 -11.14 -15.85 13.38
N GLY A 327 -11.01 -14.97 12.40
CA GLY A 327 -10.48 -13.61 12.57
C GLY A 327 -8.98 -13.50 12.28
N ASP A 328 -8.28 -14.62 12.06
CA ASP A 328 -6.88 -14.59 11.68
C ASP A 328 -6.71 -13.95 10.30
N ARG A 329 -5.66 -13.14 10.16
CA ARG A 329 -5.29 -12.48 8.90
C ARG A 329 -3.89 -12.95 8.55
N ILE A 330 -3.79 -13.84 7.56
CA ILE A 330 -2.53 -14.52 7.26
C ILE A 330 -2.03 -14.08 5.89
N GLY A 331 -0.79 -13.59 5.86
CA GLY A 331 -0.07 -13.21 4.65
C GLY A 331 0.83 -14.33 4.17
N LEU A 332 0.81 -14.67 2.89
CA LEU A 332 1.71 -15.63 2.26
C LEU A 332 2.75 -14.87 1.44
N ILE A 333 4.02 -14.98 1.82
CA ILE A 333 5.15 -14.37 1.11
C ILE A 333 6.11 -15.45 0.60
N GLY A 334 6.92 -15.10 -0.40
CA GLY A 334 7.88 -16.04 -0.98
C GLY A 334 8.26 -15.70 -2.42
N ARG A 335 9.27 -16.41 -2.93
CA ARG A 335 9.78 -16.22 -4.30
C ARG A 335 8.73 -16.59 -5.35
N ASN A 336 8.84 -15.99 -6.52
CA ASN A 336 7.96 -16.34 -7.64
C ASN A 336 8.22 -17.79 -8.07
N GLY A 337 7.14 -18.55 -8.20
CA GLY A 337 7.22 -19.99 -8.48
C GLY A 337 7.66 -20.85 -7.30
N ALA A 338 7.77 -20.30 -6.08
CA ALA A 338 7.96 -21.09 -4.85
C ALA A 338 6.72 -21.92 -4.51
N GLY A 339 5.56 -21.60 -5.10
CA GLY A 339 4.32 -22.35 -4.95
C GLY A 339 3.29 -21.74 -4.01
N LYS A 340 3.34 -20.42 -3.72
CA LYS A 340 2.36 -19.68 -2.88
C LYS A 340 0.91 -19.97 -3.27
N THR A 341 0.57 -19.79 -4.54
CA THR A 341 -0.77 -20.09 -5.07
C THR A 341 -1.14 -21.57 -4.93
N SER A 342 -0.18 -22.48 -5.11
CA SER A 342 -0.42 -23.93 -4.91
C SER A 342 -0.67 -24.26 -3.45
N LEU A 343 0.13 -23.69 -2.53
CA LEU A 343 -0.08 -23.80 -1.08
C LEU A 343 -1.45 -23.28 -0.68
N LEU A 344 -1.82 -22.10 -1.16
CA LEU A 344 -3.11 -21.50 -0.90
C LEU A 344 -4.26 -22.38 -1.41
N LYS A 345 -4.15 -22.97 -2.61
CA LYS A 345 -5.15 -23.91 -3.15
C LYS A 345 -5.27 -25.19 -2.34
N MET A 346 -4.16 -25.71 -1.82
CA MET A 346 -4.16 -26.86 -0.90
C MET A 346 -4.85 -26.51 0.41
N LEU A 347 -4.54 -25.35 1.00
CA LEU A 347 -5.14 -24.87 2.23
C LEU A 347 -6.68 -24.77 2.09
N ILE A 348 -7.19 -24.17 1.02
CA ILE A 348 -8.64 -24.08 0.79
C ILE A 348 -9.28 -25.38 0.28
N GLY A 349 -8.53 -26.50 0.23
CA GLY A 349 -9.03 -27.82 -0.14
C GLY A 349 -9.37 -28.01 -1.62
N ARG A 350 -8.89 -27.13 -2.51
CA ARG A 350 -9.07 -27.26 -3.97
C ARG A 350 -8.10 -28.26 -4.58
N ASP A 351 -6.86 -28.27 -4.09
CA ASP A 351 -5.83 -29.23 -4.48
C ASP A 351 -5.55 -30.18 -3.31
N LYS A 352 -5.32 -31.47 -3.59
CA LYS A 352 -4.99 -32.46 -2.57
C LYS A 352 -3.48 -32.49 -2.34
N PRO A 353 -3.02 -32.49 -1.08
CA PRO A 353 -1.61 -32.72 -0.81
C PRO A 353 -1.23 -34.18 -1.03
N ASP A 354 0.04 -34.45 -1.36
CA ASP A 354 0.54 -35.82 -1.54
C ASP A 354 0.62 -36.56 -0.20
N ARG A 355 0.96 -35.82 0.86
CA ARG A 355 0.99 -36.28 2.25
C ARG A 355 0.39 -35.24 3.18
N GLY A 356 -0.09 -35.69 4.34
CA GLY A 356 -0.76 -34.85 5.32
C GLY A 356 -2.27 -34.76 5.09
N ARG A 357 -2.94 -33.94 5.89
CA ARG A 357 -4.40 -33.73 5.80
C ARG A 357 -4.73 -32.25 5.98
N VAL A 358 -5.67 -31.77 5.17
CA VAL A 358 -6.31 -30.46 5.32
C VAL A 358 -7.73 -30.69 5.79
N ARG A 359 -8.12 -30.04 6.89
CA ARG A 359 -9.49 -30.03 7.40
C ARG A 359 -10.01 -28.60 7.39
N ILE A 360 -11.10 -28.38 6.67
CA ILE A 360 -11.82 -27.11 6.70
C ILE A 360 -12.86 -27.18 7.81
N GLY A 361 -13.01 -26.09 8.57
CA GLY A 361 -13.98 -25.95 9.64
C GLY A 361 -15.42 -26.03 9.13
N PHE A 362 -16.34 -26.40 10.03
CA PHE A 362 -17.76 -26.47 9.69
C PHE A 362 -18.35 -25.06 9.49
N GLY A 363 -19.13 -24.87 8.42
CA GLY A 363 -19.78 -23.60 8.09
C GLY A 363 -18.84 -22.52 7.53
N VAL A 364 -17.67 -22.90 7.01
CA VAL A 364 -16.78 -21.98 6.29
C VAL A 364 -17.31 -21.74 4.88
N GLU A 365 -17.63 -20.48 4.59
CA GLU A 365 -18.01 -19.98 3.27
C GLU A 365 -16.81 -19.19 2.72
N SER A 366 -16.06 -19.83 1.82
CA SER A 366 -14.86 -19.25 1.23
C SER A 366 -15.16 -18.56 -0.09
N ILE A 367 -14.68 -17.33 -0.26
CA ILE A 367 -14.61 -16.67 -1.56
C ILE A 367 -13.14 -16.54 -1.98
N TYR A 368 -12.86 -16.80 -3.25
CA TYR A 368 -11.51 -16.76 -3.81
C TYR A 368 -11.45 -15.72 -4.92
N PHE A 369 -10.66 -14.68 -4.68
CA PHE A 369 -10.37 -13.64 -5.64
C PHE A 369 -9.13 -14.01 -6.45
N ASP A 370 -9.33 -14.26 -7.74
CA ASP A 370 -8.27 -14.46 -8.72
C ASP A 370 -8.54 -13.57 -9.92
N GLN A 371 -7.62 -12.62 -10.14
CA GLN A 371 -7.68 -11.59 -11.17
C GLN A 371 -7.92 -12.18 -12.58
N LYS A 372 -7.53 -13.43 -12.83
CA LYS A 372 -7.69 -14.09 -14.14
C LYS A 372 -9.05 -14.76 -14.33
N ARG A 373 -9.80 -15.02 -13.26
CA ARG A 373 -10.98 -15.90 -13.29
C ARG A 373 -12.31 -15.19 -13.06
N GLU A 374 -12.31 -14.02 -12.42
CA GLU A 374 -13.53 -13.26 -12.18
C GLU A 374 -13.86 -12.33 -13.35
N SER A 375 -14.54 -12.88 -14.37
CA SER A 375 -15.04 -12.09 -15.49
C SER A 375 -16.39 -11.44 -15.14
N LEU A 376 -16.41 -10.11 -15.11
CA LEU A 376 -17.66 -9.35 -15.11
C LEU A 376 -18.31 -9.41 -16.50
N ASN A 377 -19.64 -9.54 -16.54
CA ASN A 377 -20.37 -9.51 -17.81
C ASN A 377 -20.28 -8.09 -18.42
N PRO A 378 -19.70 -7.90 -19.62
CA PRO A 378 -19.43 -6.56 -20.17
C PRO A 378 -20.69 -5.75 -20.47
N ASP A 379 -21.82 -6.41 -20.71
CA ASP A 379 -23.07 -5.76 -21.10
C ASP A 379 -23.97 -5.38 -19.91
N ASP A 380 -23.66 -5.89 -18.73
CA ASP A 380 -24.36 -5.53 -17.50
C ASP A 380 -24.03 -4.10 -17.07
N THR A 381 -24.95 -3.50 -16.32
CA THR A 381 -24.72 -2.23 -15.63
C THR A 381 -24.07 -2.47 -14.27
N LEU A 382 -23.43 -1.46 -13.70
CA LEU A 382 -22.88 -1.57 -12.34
C LEU A 382 -23.99 -1.96 -11.34
N TRP A 383 -25.18 -1.40 -11.52
CA TRP A 383 -26.36 -1.72 -10.73
C TRP A 383 -26.76 -3.20 -10.83
N SER A 384 -26.96 -3.71 -12.05
CA SER A 384 -27.39 -5.10 -12.27
C SER A 384 -26.33 -6.11 -11.86
N THR A 385 -25.04 -5.71 -11.86
CA THR A 385 -23.93 -6.56 -11.41
C THR A 385 -24.02 -6.87 -9.92
N LEU A 386 -24.46 -5.90 -9.10
CA LEU A 386 -24.65 -6.06 -7.65
C LEU A 386 -26.02 -6.66 -7.31
N CYS A 387 -27.06 -6.32 -8.08
CA CYS A 387 -28.43 -6.78 -7.86
C CYS A 387 -28.95 -7.52 -9.11
N PRO A 388 -28.50 -8.76 -9.37
CA PRO A 388 -28.92 -9.52 -10.56
C PRO A 388 -30.40 -9.91 -10.53
N GLY A 389 -31.00 -10.04 -9.34
CA GLY A 389 -32.43 -10.34 -9.14
C GLY A 389 -33.37 -9.14 -9.31
N GLY A 390 -32.84 -7.95 -9.61
CA GLY A 390 -33.59 -6.69 -9.56
C GLY A 390 -33.79 -6.18 -8.14
N GLY A 391 -33.90 -4.85 -7.99
CA GLY A 391 -33.99 -4.17 -6.70
C GLY A 391 -33.03 -3.00 -6.59
N ASP A 392 -33.15 -2.21 -5.52
CA ASP A 392 -32.33 -1.04 -5.19
C ASP A 392 -31.48 -1.22 -3.93
N THR A 393 -31.53 -2.42 -3.34
CA THR A 393 -30.86 -2.77 -2.10
C THR A 393 -29.92 -3.95 -2.31
N VAL A 394 -28.69 -3.79 -1.80
CA VAL A 394 -27.68 -4.84 -1.67
C VAL A 394 -27.55 -5.18 -0.19
N PHE A 395 -27.52 -6.46 0.13
CA PHE A 395 -27.24 -6.93 1.48
C PHE A 395 -25.73 -7.05 1.63
N VAL A 396 -25.17 -6.32 2.58
CA VAL A 396 -23.74 -6.36 2.89
C VAL A 396 -23.63 -6.76 4.35
N ARG A 397 -23.11 -7.96 4.63
CA ARG A 397 -23.01 -8.51 6.00
C ARG A 397 -24.35 -8.46 6.74
N ASP A 398 -25.39 -8.99 6.09
CA ASP A 398 -26.78 -9.02 6.58
C ASP A 398 -27.44 -7.64 6.85
N LYS A 399 -26.80 -6.54 6.42
CA LYS A 399 -27.38 -5.19 6.51
C LYS A 399 -27.84 -4.72 5.13
N PRO A 400 -29.11 -4.33 4.96
CA PRO A 400 -29.58 -3.77 3.70
C PRO A 400 -28.98 -2.37 3.49
N ARG A 401 -28.34 -2.14 2.35
CA ARG A 401 -27.83 -0.83 1.92
C ARG A 401 -28.32 -0.53 0.50
N HIS A 402 -28.60 0.74 0.22
CA HIS A 402 -29.00 1.14 -1.12
C HIS A 402 -27.80 1.06 -2.09
N VAL A 403 -28.00 0.50 -3.28
CA VAL A 403 -26.94 0.24 -4.27
C VAL A 403 -26.15 1.50 -4.61
N ALA A 404 -26.82 2.64 -4.81
CA ALA A 404 -26.12 3.88 -5.12
C ALA A 404 -25.22 4.38 -3.99
N SER A 405 -25.64 4.22 -2.73
CA SER A 405 -24.80 4.61 -1.58
C SER A 405 -23.62 3.66 -1.45
N TYR A 406 -23.83 2.36 -1.65
CA TYR A 406 -22.75 1.37 -1.61
C TYR A 406 -21.72 1.61 -2.73
N LEU A 407 -22.15 1.86 -3.97
CA LEU A 407 -21.24 2.19 -5.08
C LEU A 407 -20.47 3.50 -4.85
N ARG A 408 -21.05 4.48 -4.14
CA ARG A 408 -20.32 5.69 -3.75
C ARG A 408 -19.20 5.41 -2.75
N ASP A 409 -19.40 4.47 -1.83
CA ASP A 409 -18.33 4.02 -0.91
C ASP A 409 -17.14 3.43 -1.71
N PHE A 410 -17.40 2.83 -2.88
CA PHE A 410 -16.38 2.37 -3.84
C PHE A 410 -15.93 3.43 -4.87
N LEU A 411 -16.14 4.72 -4.56
CA LEU A 411 -15.70 5.87 -5.35
C LEU A 411 -16.30 5.97 -6.78
N PHE A 412 -17.47 5.38 -7.02
CA PHE A 412 -18.22 5.59 -8.26
C PHE A 412 -19.07 6.86 -8.21
N ARG A 413 -19.08 7.63 -9.30
CA ARG A 413 -19.92 8.83 -9.45
C ARG A 413 -21.36 8.44 -9.81
N ASP A 414 -22.34 9.28 -9.45
CA ASP A 414 -23.76 8.99 -9.70
C ASP A 414 -24.08 8.72 -11.18
N ARG A 415 -23.41 9.40 -12.12
CA ARG A 415 -23.57 9.17 -13.56
C ARG A 415 -23.03 7.81 -14.03
N GLN A 416 -22.09 7.22 -13.30
CA GLN A 416 -21.46 5.94 -13.64
C GLN A 416 -22.26 4.74 -13.15
N ILE A 417 -23.14 4.92 -12.16
CA ILE A 417 -23.93 3.85 -11.54
C ILE A 417 -24.79 3.09 -12.57
N THR A 418 -25.28 3.79 -13.60
CA THR A 418 -26.08 3.22 -14.69
C THR A 418 -25.26 2.90 -15.93
N ALA A 419 -23.94 3.10 -15.91
CA ALA A 419 -23.07 2.81 -17.03
C ALA A 419 -22.88 1.29 -17.21
N LYS A 420 -22.47 0.86 -18.41
CA LYS A 420 -22.16 -0.54 -18.69
C LYS A 420 -20.73 -0.87 -18.29
N VAL A 421 -20.49 -2.09 -17.81
CA VAL A 421 -19.16 -2.57 -17.41
C VAL A 421 -18.12 -2.42 -18.52
N LYS A 422 -18.50 -2.60 -19.79
CA LYS A 422 -17.57 -2.41 -20.92
C LYS A 422 -16.99 -0.99 -21.05
N THR A 423 -17.69 0.02 -20.53
CA THR A 423 -17.25 1.42 -20.57
C THR A 423 -16.27 1.81 -19.46
N LEU A 424 -16.15 0.95 -18.44
CA LEU A 424 -15.25 1.17 -17.30
C LEU A 424 -13.79 0.93 -17.68
N SER A 425 -12.90 1.73 -17.08
CA SER A 425 -11.45 1.48 -17.09
C SER A 425 -11.08 0.22 -16.28
N GLY A 426 -9.86 -0.29 -16.47
CA GLY A 426 -9.39 -1.49 -15.73
C GLY A 426 -9.49 -1.35 -14.20
N GLY A 427 -9.03 -0.22 -13.65
CA GLY A 427 -9.14 0.06 -12.21
C GLY A 427 -10.59 0.18 -11.73
N GLU A 428 -11.47 0.81 -12.52
CA GLU A 428 -12.90 0.87 -12.19
C GLU A 428 -13.58 -0.50 -12.23
N ARG A 429 -13.20 -1.39 -13.15
CA ARG A 429 -13.68 -2.77 -13.17
C ARG A 429 -13.24 -3.53 -11.92
N ASN A 430 -11.99 -3.34 -11.49
CA ASN A 430 -11.49 -3.95 -10.26
C ASN A 430 -12.25 -3.44 -9.02
N ARG A 431 -12.54 -2.14 -8.93
CA ARG A 431 -13.39 -1.59 -7.86
C ARG A 431 -14.79 -2.19 -7.85
N LEU A 432 -15.40 -2.38 -9.02
CA LEU A 432 -16.71 -3.03 -9.11
C LEU A 432 -16.64 -4.50 -8.68
N LEU A 433 -15.55 -5.19 -9.02
CA LEU A 433 -15.33 -6.57 -8.63
C LEU A 433 -15.17 -6.70 -7.11
N MET A 434 -14.39 -5.81 -6.49
CA MET A 434 -14.28 -5.71 -5.02
C MET A 434 -15.64 -5.43 -4.38
N ALA A 435 -16.41 -4.48 -4.92
CA ALA A 435 -17.74 -4.18 -4.42
C ALA A 435 -18.66 -5.40 -4.46
N LYS A 436 -18.60 -6.19 -5.53
CA LYS A 436 -19.33 -7.45 -5.65
C LYS A 436 -18.84 -8.50 -4.66
N LEU A 437 -17.53 -8.62 -4.49
CA LEU A 437 -16.92 -9.58 -3.56
C LEU A 437 -17.36 -9.29 -2.12
N PHE A 438 -17.22 -8.05 -1.64
CA PHE A 438 -17.57 -7.68 -0.27
C PHE A 438 -19.09 -7.65 0.00
N ALA A 439 -19.91 -7.64 -1.05
CA ALA A 439 -21.36 -7.79 -0.93
C ALA A 439 -21.80 -9.26 -0.81
N ALA A 440 -20.97 -10.22 -1.22
CA ALA A 440 -21.29 -11.63 -1.08
C ALA A 440 -21.16 -12.06 0.40
N ASN A 441 -21.99 -13.01 0.81
CA ASN A 441 -21.84 -13.64 2.13
C ASN A 441 -20.65 -14.60 2.10
N HIS A 442 -19.63 -14.29 2.90
CA HIS A 442 -18.43 -15.11 3.07
C HIS A 442 -17.82 -14.85 4.46
N ASN A 443 -17.13 -15.85 5.01
CA ASN A 443 -16.41 -15.75 6.27
C ASN A 443 -14.92 -16.11 6.17
N LEU A 444 -14.49 -16.64 5.02
CA LEU A 444 -13.09 -16.82 4.63
C LEU A 444 -12.86 -16.09 3.30
N LEU A 445 -12.07 -15.02 3.34
CA LEU A 445 -11.68 -14.25 2.17
C LEU A 445 -10.27 -14.65 1.74
N VAL A 446 -10.14 -15.05 0.48
CA VAL A 446 -8.87 -15.52 -0.06
C VAL A 446 -8.50 -14.64 -1.25
N LEU A 447 -7.39 -13.90 -1.12
CA LEU A 447 -6.93 -12.93 -2.09
C LEU A 447 -5.57 -13.35 -2.65
N ASP A 448 -5.51 -13.68 -3.94
CA ASP A 448 -4.27 -14.04 -4.61
C ASP A 448 -3.75 -12.86 -5.43
N GLU A 449 -2.71 -12.18 -4.92
CA GLU A 449 -2.08 -10.99 -5.51
C GLU A 449 -3.07 -9.84 -5.83
N PRO A 450 -3.92 -9.41 -4.86
CA PRO A 450 -4.98 -8.44 -5.12
C PRO A 450 -4.42 -7.04 -5.44
N THR A 451 -3.19 -6.75 -5.04
CA THR A 451 -2.54 -5.45 -5.20
C THR A 451 -2.12 -5.16 -6.64
N ASN A 452 -2.08 -6.17 -7.51
CA ASN A 452 -1.66 -5.99 -8.89
C ASN A 452 -2.67 -5.16 -9.70
N ASP A 453 -2.15 -4.23 -10.49
CA ASP A 453 -2.92 -3.37 -11.40
C ASP A 453 -3.96 -2.44 -10.73
N LEU A 454 -3.88 -2.29 -9.40
CA LEU A 454 -4.67 -1.32 -8.64
C LEU A 454 -3.94 0.01 -8.56
N ASP A 455 -4.68 1.12 -8.66
CA ASP A 455 -4.14 2.42 -8.30
C ASP A 455 -4.13 2.64 -6.80
N ILE A 456 -3.38 3.65 -6.35
CA ILE A 456 -3.22 3.98 -4.92
C ILE A 456 -4.57 4.22 -4.24
N GLU A 457 -5.50 4.95 -4.89
CA GLU A 457 -6.86 5.19 -4.38
C GLU A 457 -7.62 3.87 -4.14
N THR A 458 -7.53 2.92 -5.08
CA THR A 458 -8.21 1.63 -4.96
C THR A 458 -7.51 0.71 -3.94
N LEU A 459 -6.19 0.79 -3.83
CA LEU A 459 -5.42 0.08 -2.80
C LEU A 459 -5.83 0.54 -1.40
N ASP A 460 -5.94 1.85 -1.18
CA ASP A 460 -6.41 2.40 0.11
C ASP A 460 -7.81 1.93 0.45
N LEU A 461 -8.73 1.97 -0.52
CA LEU A 461 -10.08 1.46 -0.34
C LEU A 461 -10.09 -0.03 0.04
N LEU A 462 -9.28 -0.84 -0.63
CA LEU A 462 -9.14 -2.26 -0.31
C LEU A 462 -8.58 -2.46 1.10
N GLN A 463 -7.56 -1.70 1.48
CA GLN A 463 -6.99 -1.74 2.84
C GLN A 463 -8.06 -1.41 3.90
N ASP A 464 -8.85 -0.35 3.69
CA ASP A 464 -9.91 0.06 4.61
C ASP A 464 -11.00 -1.01 4.75
N GLU A 465 -11.44 -1.61 3.64
CA GLU A 465 -12.48 -2.64 3.66
C GLU A 465 -11.98 -3.94 4.31
N LEU A 466 -10.71 -4.32 4.08
CA LEU A 466 -10.08 -5.47 4.75
C LEU A 466 -9.84 -5.21 6.24
N ALA A 467 -9.46 -3.99 6.62
CA ALA A 467 -9.29 -3.62 8.01
C ALA A 467 -10.59 -3.77 8.80
N ARG A 468 -11.73 -3.42 8.19
CA ARG A 468 -13.07 -3.55 8.76
C ARG A 468 -13.67 -4.95 8.65
N TYR A 469 -13.02 -5.91 7.99
CA TYR A 469 -13.56 -7.25 7.80
C TYR A 469 -13.33 -8.13 9.04
N ASP A 470 -14.42 -8.68 9.59
CA ASP A 470 -14.41 -9.47 10.83
C ASP A 470 -14.17 -10.98 10.58
N GLY A 471 -14.11 -11.38 9.31
CA GLY A 471 -13.83 -12.76 8.92
C GLY A 471 -12.33 -13.07 8.86
N THR A 472 -12.02 -14.26 8.37
CA THR A 472 -10.63 -14.73 8.21
C THR A 472 -10.10 -14.34 6.84
N ILE A 473 -8.86 -13.88 6.76
CA ILE A 473 -8.24 -13.44 5.51
C ILE A 473 -7.00 -14.30 5.23
N LEU A 474 -6.93 -14.87 4.03
CA LEU A 474 -5.72 -15.45 3.47
C LEU A 474 -5.28 -14.60 2.28
N LEU A 475 -4.13 -13.96 2.40
CA LEU A 475 -3.65 -12.97 1.45
C LEU A 475 -2.30 -13.41 0.88
N VAL A 476 -2.18 -13.45 -0.45
CA VAL A 476 -0.89 -13.47 -1.13
C VAL A 476 -0.66 -12.06 -1.67
N SER A 477 0.41 -11.41 -1.28
CA SER A 477 0.82 -10.12 -1.86
C SER A 477 2.33 -9.98 -1.82
N HIS A 478 2.84 -9.09 -2.65
CA HIS A 478 4.23 -8.63 -2.62
C HIS A 478 4.36 -7.19 -2.09
N ASP A 479 3.25 -6.51 -1.80
CA ASP A 479 3.24 -5.15 -1.27
C ASP A 479 3.48 -5.17 0.26
N ARG A 480 4.60 -4.57 0.67
CA ARG A 480 5.07 -4.57 2.07
C ARG A 480 4.15 -3.76 2.99
N ASP A 481 3.76 -2.57 2.57
CA ASP A 481 2.90 -1.67 3.36
C ASP A 481 1.50 -2.27 3.49
N PHE A 482 1.00 -2.89 2.41
CA PHE A 482 -0.27 -3.61 2.43
C PHE A 482 -0.25 -4.80 3.40
N ILE A 483 0.80 -5.61 3.39
CA ILE A 483 0.96 -6.74 4.32
C ILE A 483 1.03 -6.24 5.77
N ASP A 484 1.89 -5.27 6.06
CA ASP A 484 2.09 -4.75 7.42
C ASP A 484 0.81 -4.18 8.05
N ARG A 485 -0.08 -3.60 7.24
CA ARG A 485 -1.33 -3.00 7.72
C ARG A 485 -2.46 -4.00 7.90
N VAL A 486 -2.49 -5.07 7.11
CA VAL A 486 -3.64 -5.98 7.03
C VAL A 486 -3.42 -7.26 7.84
N VAL A 487 -2.20 -7.78 7.84
CA VAL A 487 -1.88 -9.16 8.27
C VAL A 487 -1.46 -9.22 9.74
N THR A 488 -1.82 -10.30 10.43
CA THR A 488 -1.43 -10.61 11.83
C THR A 488 -0.32 -11.66 11.91
N SER A 489 -0.23 -12.57 10.94
CA SER A 489 0.87 -13.54 10.83
C SER A 489 1.26 -13.80 9.38
N ILE A 490 2.52 -14.12 9.14
CA ILE A 490 3.07 -14.38 7.81
C ILE A 490 3.53 -15.82 7.69
N ILE A 491 3.12 -16.48 6.62
CA ILE A 491 3.67 -17.75 6.16
C ILE A 491 4.69 -17.46 5.07
N ALA A 492 5.97 -17.69 5.36
CA ALA A 492 7.06 -17.51 4.41
C ALA A 492 7.37 -18.83 3.67
N VAL A 493 7.33 -18.79 2.34
CA VAL A 493 7.66 -19.91 1.45
C VAL A 493 9.00 -19.64 0.77
N GLU A 494 10.08 -20.23 1.29
CA GLU A 494 11.46 -19.96 0.83
C GLU A 494 11.83 -20.71 -0.48
N GLY A 495 11.01 -21.71 -0.86
CA GLY A 495 11.06 -22.37 -2.18
C GLY A 495 11.95 -23.62 -2.28
N ASP A 496 12.62 -24.01 -1.20
CA ASP A 496 13.33 -25.30 -1.02
C ASP A 496 12.43 -26.38 -0.36
N GLY A 497 11.16 -26.04 -0.18
CA GLY A 497 10.16 -26.82 0.56
C GLY A 497 10.02 -26.42 2.02
N SER A 498 10.84 -25.50 2.54
CA SER A 498 10.63 -24.92 3.87
C SER A 498 9.51 -23.87 3.82
N VAL A 499 8.57 -24.04 4.76
CA VAL A 499 7.46 -23.13 4.98
C VAL A 499 7.35 -22.92 6.48
N GLU A 500 7.46 -21.67 6.91
CA GLU A 500 7.46 -21.29 8.32
C GLU A 500 6.47 -20.15 8.57
N GLU A 501 5.83 -20.17 9.74
CA GLU A 501 4.93 -19.12 10.19
C GLU A 501 5.66 -18.17 11.15
N TYR A 502 5.51 -16.88 10.92
CA TYR A 502 6.05 -15.78 11.70
C TYR A 502 4.91 -14.92 12.22
N ALA A 503 4.96 -14.55 13.50
CA ALA A 503 3.99 -13.60 14.05
C ALA A 503 4.35 -12.16 13.65
N GLY A 504 3.33 -11.37 13.30
CA GLY A 504 3.49 -9.96 12.92
C GLY A 504 3.47 -9.72 11.41
N GLY A 505 3.87 -8.50 11.04
CA GLY A 505 3.92 -8.03 9.65
C GLY A 505 5.23 -8.40 8.94
N PHE A 506 5.39 -7.87 7.73
CA PHE A 506 6.60 -8.06 6.92
C PHE A 506 7.84 -7.51 7.61
N ASN A 507 7.73 -6.36 8.27
CA ASN A 507 8.83 -5.79 9.05
C ASN A 507 9.26 -6.71 10.21
N ASP A 508 8.32 -7.40 10.85
CA ASP A 508 8.61 -8.36 11.92
C ASP A 508 9.27 -9.62 11.36
N TYR A 509 8.80 -10.11 10.20
CA TYR A 509 9.46 -11.19 9.46
C TYR A 509 10.91 -10.85 9.15
N LEU A 510 11.22 -9.65 8.61
CA LEU A 510 12.60 -9.25 8.31
C LEU A 510 13.50 -9.25 9.55
N ARG A 511 13.00 -8.76 10.70
CA ARG A 511 13.75 -8.78 11.97
C ARG A 511 14.04 -10.21 12.41
N GLN A 512 13.05 -11.09 12.33
CA GLN A 512 13.15 -12.49 12.75
C GLN A 512 13.99 -13.34 11.79
N ARG A 513 14.02 -13.00 10.49
CA ARG A 513 14.80 -13.67 9.44
C ARG A 513 16.31 -13.36 9.50
N THR A 514 16.73 -12.34 10.27
CA THR A 514 18.15 -11.96 10.34
C THR A 514 19.01 -13.18 10.69
N PRO A 515 20.05 -13.52 9.90
CA PRO A 515 20.45 -14.91 9.80
C PRO A 515 21.30 -15.39 10.98
N VAL A 516 20.88 -16.52 11.55
CA VAL A 516 21.75 -17.52 12.22
C VAL A 516 22.68 -18.23 11.20
N ALA A 517 22.64 -17.85 9.91
CA ALA A 517 23.35 -18.45 8.78
C ALA A 517 24.85 -18.06 8.65
N ALA A 518 25.57 -17.90 9.76
CA ALA A 518 27.04 -17.78 9.76
C ALA A 518 27.75 -18.82 10.65
N ALA A 519 27.05 -19.87 11.09
CA ALA A 519 27.64 -20.88 11.98
C ALA A 519 27.31 -22.33 11.54
N SER A 520 27.66 -22.71 10.31
CA SER A 520 27.81 -24.13 9.99
C SER A 520 28.85 -24.38 8.90
N THR A 521 30.12 -24.21 9.25
CA THR A 521 31.19 -24.98 8.61
C THR A 521 31.70 -26.02 9.60
N ASN A 522 31.43 -27.27 9.24
CA ASN A 522 31.89 -28.47 9.92
C ASN A 522 33.42 -28.46 10.15
N LYS A 523 33.84 -28.60 11.41
CA LYS A 523 35.12 -29.22 11.76
C LYS A 523 34.89 -30.36 12.76
N PRO A 524 35.65 -31.47 12.68
CA PRO A 524 35.27 -32.73 13.32
C PRO A 524 35.55 -32.72 14.83
N ARG A 525 34.61 -33.30 15.58
CA ARG A 525 34.71 -33.60 17.01
C ARG A 525 35.91 -34.51 17.32
N LYS A 526 36.73 -34.11 18.30
CA LYS A 526 37.44 -35.05 19.19
C LYS A 526 37.26 -34.62 20.66
N PRO A 527 37.22 -35.59 21.60
CA PRO A 527 36.76 -35.37 22.96
C PRO A 527 37.91 -35.04 23.92
N LYS A 528 37.62 -34.21 24.95
CA LYS A 528 38.14 -34.26 26.35
C LYS A 528 37.66 -32.99 27.09
N THR A 529 36.73 -33.14 28.03
CA THR A 529 36.93 -33.13 29.49
C THR A 529 37.70 -31.93 30.09
N ASN A 530 36.95 -31.27 30.99
CA ASN A 530 37.32 -30.56 32.21
C ASN A 530 37.88 -29.12 32.18
N THR A 531 37.04 -28.28 32.79
CA THR A 531 37.31 -27.24 33.80
C THR A 531 37.85 -25.88 33.36
N ALA A 532 36.91 -24.92 33.37
CA ALA A 532 36.95 -23.61 34.04
C ALA A 532 37.99 -22.56 33.58
N LYS A 533 37.56 -21.52 32.84
CA LYS A 533 37.04 -20.25 33.42
C LYS A 533 36.74 -19.20 32.32
N GLN A 534 35.46 -18.83 32.29
CA GLN A 534 34.90 -17.47 32.23
C GLN A 534 35.35 -16.48 31.13
N SER A 535 34.51 -16.35 30.09
CA SER A 535 34.26 -15.08 29.39
C SER A 535 32.87 -14.55 29.77
N ARG A 536 32.81 -13.27 30.16
CA ARG A 536 31.66 -12.50 30.65
C ARG A 536 30.39 -12.71 29.82
N SER A 537 29.36 -13.27 30.47
CA SER A 537 27.96 -13.07 30.11
C SER A 537 27.43 -11.86 30.87
N GLU A 538 26.85 -10.90 30.14
CA GLU A 538 25.97 -9.90 30.75
C GLU A 538 24.81 -10.63 31.47
N PRO A 539 24.38 -10.14 32.65
CA PRO A 539 23.46 -10.87 33.50
C PRO A 539 22.06 -10.85 32.86
N ARG A 540 21.48 -12.05 32.66
CA ARG A 540 20.02 -12.19 32.62
C ARG A 540 19.50 -11.69 33.96
N ALA A 541 18.89 -10.50 33.97
CA ALA A 541 18.25 -9.94 35.14
C ALA A 541 17.05 -10.81 35.49
N THR A 542 17.22 -11.67 36.48
CA THR A 542 16.16 -12.54 37.02
C THR A 542 15.21 -11.82 37.97
N LYS A 543 15.36 -10.50 38.17
CA LYS A 543 14.48 -9.65 39.00
C LYS A 543 14.42 -8.23 38.43
N LEU A 544 13.26 -7.57 38.58
CA LEU A 544 13.13 -6.12 38.41
C LEU A 544 14.16 -5.43 39.31
N SER A 545 14.82 -4.39 38.81
CA SER A 545 15.79 -3.64 39.62
C SER A 545 15.07 -2.92 40.78
N PHE A 546 15.79 -2.66 41.87
CA PHE A 546 15.24 -1.96 43.04
C PHE A 546 14.58 -0.62 42.69
N ASN A 547 15.11 0.09 41.69
CA ASN A 547 14.54 1.35 41.20
C ASN A 547 13.24 1.12 40.42
N GLU A 548 13.17 0.09 39.57
CA GLU A 548 11.97 -0.26 38.82
C GLU A 548 10.84 -0.77 39.73
N GLN A 549 11.17 -1.52 40.79
CA GLN A 549 10.19 -1.99 41.76
C GLN A 549 9.59 -0.83 42.56
N ARG A 550 10.43 0.14 42.95
CA ARG A 550 9.99 1.38 43.59
C ARG A 550 9.15 2.25 42.65
N ASP A 551 9.49 2.32 41.37
CA ASP A 551 8.69 3.06 40.38
C ASP A 551 7.31 2.43 40.20
N LEU A 552 7.22 1.09 40.10
CA LEU A 552 5.94 0.37 39.99
C LEU A 552 5.02 0.64 41.20
N GLU A 553 5.57 0.77 42.40
CA GLU A 553 4.81 1.14 43.61
C GLU A 553 4.36 2.61 43.63
N GLN A 554 5.12 3.52 43.02
CA GLN A 554 4.85 4.98 43.08
C GLN A 554 4.03 5.53 41.91
N LEU A 555 4.13 4.90 40.73
CA LEU A 555 3.46 5.36 39.50
C LEU A 555 1.93 5.42 39.62
N PRO A 556 1.21 4.46 40.24
CA PRO A 556 -0.24 4.56 40.41
C PRO A 556 -0.68 5.80 41.19
N GLY A 557 0.10 6.18 42.22
CA GLY A 557 -0.16 7.40 42.99
C GLY A 557 0.06 8.66 42.18
N LYS A 558 1.09 8.69 41.31
CA LYS A 558 1.36 9.82 40.42
C LYS A 558 0.30 9.96 39.33
N ILE A 559 -0.12 8.85 38.72
CA ILE A 559 -1.19 8.81 37.71
C ILE A 559 -2.48 9.40 38.30
N ALA A 560 -2.87 8.95 39.50
CA ALA A 560 -4.05 9.48 40.19
C ALA A 560 -3.94 11.00 40.49
N THR A 561 -2.74 11.51 40.81
CA THR A 561 -2.55 12.96 40.98
C THR A 561 -2.65 13.74 39.68
N TYR A 562 -2.13 13.20 38.57
CA TYR A 562 -2.22 13.85 37.26
C TYR A 562 -3.67 13.85 36.75
N GLU A 563 -4.42 12.77 36.92
CA GLU A 563 -5.85 12.71 36.59
C GLU A 563 -6.65 13.80 37.33
N GLN A 564 -6.41 13.96 38.63
CA GLN A 564 -7.06 14.99 39.42
C GLN A 564 -6.71 16.41 38.95
N ASP A 565 -5.46 16.64 38.55
CA ASP A 565 -5.00 17.94 38.09
C ASP A 565 -5.50 18.25 36.67
N ILE A 566 -5.59 17.25 35.78
CA ILE A 566 -6.23 17.36 34.47
C ILE A 566 -7.70 17.76 34.62
N VAL A 567 -8.45 17.08 35.50
CA VAL A 567 -9.87 17.42 35.76
C VAL A 567 -10.01 18.85 36.30
N LYS A 568 -9.13 19.27 37.22
CA LYS A 568 -9.14 20.66 37.75
C LYS A 568 -8.82 21.68 36.67
N LEU A 569 -7.85 21.42 35.80
CA LEU A 569 -7.45 22.35 34.74
C LEU A 569 -8.51 22.42 33.63
N GLN A 570 -9.10 21.29 33.25
CA GLN A 570 -10.20 21.23 32.29
C GLN A 570 -11.46 21.95 32.81
N THR A 571 -11.81 21.76 34.09
CA THR A 571 -12.94 22.49 34.70
C THR A 571 -12.70 24.00 34.77
N LEU A 572 -11.46 24.42 35.01
CA LEU A 572 -11.08 25.83 35.01
C LEU A 572 -11.11 26.44 33.59
N LEU A 573 -10.66 25.69 32.57
CA LEU A 573 -10.69 26.11 31.17
C LEU A 573 -12.09 26.03 30.53
N ALA A 574 -13.03 25.32 31.15
CA ALA A 574 -14.42 25.20 30.67
C ALA A 574 -15.27 26.46 30.94
N ASP A 575 -14.81 27.40 31.78
CA ASP A 575 -15.50 28.68 32.01
C ASP A 575 -15.34 29.62 30.79
N PRO A 576 -16.42 29.93 30.04
CA PRO A 576 -16.36 30.77 28.84
C PRO A 576 -15.92 32.22 29.13
N ALA A 577 -16.04 32.67 30.39
CA ALA A 577 -15.63 34.00 30.80
C ALA A 577 -14.15 34.06 31.27
N PHE A 578 -13.48 32.93 31.46
CA PHE A 578 -12.13 32.87 32.01
C PHE A 578 -11.09 33.49 31.05
N PHE A 579 -11.18 33.20 29.76
CA PHE A 579 -10.31 33.80 28.73
C PHE A 579 -10.49 35.33 28.65
N SER A 580 -11.73 35.82 28.72
CA SER A 580 -12.02 37.26 28.64
C SER A 580 -11.62 38.03 29.91
N ARG A 581 -11.57 37.37 31.07
CA ARG A 581 -11.21 37.97 32.36
C ARG A 581 -9.70 38.01 32.57
N ASP A 582 -8.98 36.93 32.22
CA ASP A 582 -7.54 36.82 32.46
C ASP A 582 -6.83 35.96 31.38
N PRO A 583 -6.47 36.56 30.24
CA PRO A 583 -5.82 35.85 29.14
C PRO A 583 -4.49 35.20 29.51
N VAL A 584 -3.71 35.81 30.41
CA VAL A 584 -2.38 35.33 30.80
C VAL A 584 -2.48 34.07 31.65
N ASN A 585 -3.43 34.02 32.59
CA ASN A 585 -3.66 32.82 33.37
C ASN A 585 -4.38 31.72 32.56
N PHE A 586 -5.19 32.08 31.56
CA PHE A 586 -5.75 31.11 30.61
C PHE A 586 -4.66 30.39 29.80
N GLU A 587 -3.71 31.13 29.24
CA GLU A 587 -2.58 30.55 28.50
C GLU A 587 -1.69 29.68 29.40
N ARG A 588 -1.44 30.09 30.65
CA ARG A 588 -0.71 29.29 31.64
C ARG A 588 -1.44 28.00 32.00
N ALA A 589 -2.76 28.06 32.22
CA ALA A 589 -3.57 26.88 32.53
C ALA A 589 -3.64 25.91 31.33
N THR A 590 -3.75 26.44 30.10
CA THR A 590 -3.74 25.65 28.86
C THR A 590 -2.39 24.94 28.67
N ARG A 591 -1.28 25.66 28.87
CA ARG A 591 0.06 25.06 28.78
C ARG A 591 0.29 24.01 29.87
N ARG A 592 -0.14 24.29 31.11
CA ARG A 592 -0.03 23.34 32.21
C ARG A 592 -0.89 22.09 32.00
N LEU A 593 -2.06 22.22 31.36
CA LEU A 593 -2.89 21.08 30.99
C LEU A 593 -2.13 20.17 30.01
N ALA A 594 -1.58 20.74 28.93
CA ALA A 594 -0.81 19.97 27.95
C ALA A 594 0.44 19.30 28.58
N GLU A 595 1.16 20.00 29.47
CA GLU A 595 2.31 19.43 30.19
C GLU A 595 1.88 18.29 31.15
N THR A 596 0.70 18.40 31.78
CA THR A 596 0.19 17.38 32.71
C THR A 596 -0.38 16.16 31.97
N GLU A 597 -1.05 16.36 30.84
CA GLU A 597 -1.54 15.28 29.96
C GLU A 597 -0.39 14.46 29.38
N LEU A 598 0.71 15.11 28.95
CA LEU A 598 1.90 14.42 28.49
C LEU A 598 2.57 13.61 29.63
N ALA A 599 2.73 14.22 30.80
CA ALA A 599 3.32 13.54 31.96
C ALA A 599 2.46 12.36 32.48
N HIS A 600 1.13 12.45 32.33
CA HIS A 600 0.20 11.36 32.63
C HIS A 600 0.39 10.20 31.64
N SER A 601 0.40 10.47 30.34
CA SER A 601 0.66 9.47 29.30
C SER A 601 2.00 8.76 29.49
N ASP A 602 3.08 9.51 29.73
CA ASP A 602 4.42 8.95 29.97
C ASP A 602 4.46 8.04 31.22
N ALA A 603 3.71 8.42 32.27
CA ALA A 603 3.62 7.64 33.50
C ALA A 603 2.80 6.34 33.32
N GLU A 604 1.73 6.37 32.52
CA GLU A 604 0.92 5.21 32.17
C GLU A 604 1.71 4.20 31.32
N GLU A 605 2.39 4.68 30.27
CA GLU A 605 3.25 3.85 29.42
C GLU A 605 4.35 3.17 30.25
N ARG A 606 4.99 3.93 31.15
CA ARG A 606 6.04 3.39 32.02
C ARG A 606 5.50 2.36 33.02
N TRP A 607 4.30 2.57 33.55
CA TRP A 607 3.67 1.62 34.47
C TRP A 607 3.31 0.31 33.75
N LEU A 608 2.74 0.40 32.55
CA LEU A 608 2.43 -0.75 31.69
C LEU A 608 3.69 -1.55 31.31
N GLU A 609 4.78 -0.86 30.94
CA GLU A 609 6.06 -1.53 30.62
C GLU A 609 6.59 -2.33 31.81
N LEU A 610 6.54 -1.76 33.02
CA LEU A 610 6.99 -2.41 34.24
C LEU A 610 6.08 -3.56 34.69
N GLU A 611 4.77 -3.43 34.49
CA GLU A 611 3.81 -4.49 34.78
C GLU A 611 3.96 -5.70 33.84
N MET A 612 4.10 -5.47 32.53
CA MET A 612 4.39 -6.52 31.56
C MET A 612 5.69 -7.26 31.89
N ARG A 613 6.74 -6.54 32.31
CA ARG A 613 7.98 -7.18 32.77
C ARG A 613 7.79 -8.00 34.05
N ARG A 614 6.97 -7.53 35.00
CA ARG A 614 6.63 -8.27 36.21
C ARG A 614 5.91 -9.58 35.89
N GLU A 615 4.92 -9.53 34.98
CA GLU A 615 4.16 -10.71 34.56
C GLU A 615 5.05 -11.73 33.82
N ALA A 616 5.90 -11.27 32.91
CA ALA A 616 6.86 -12.11 32.19
C ALA A 616 7.86 -12.81 33.12
N LEU A 617 8.28 -12.13 34.21
CA LEU A 617 9.14 -12.71 35.23
C LEU A 617 8.39 -13.75 36.08
N SER A 618 7.13 -13.48 36.49
CA SER A 618 6.34 -14.45 37.25
C SER A 618 6.01 -15.73 36.47
N THR A 619 5.73 -15.63 35.17
CA THR A 619 5.48 -16.80 34.32
C THR A 619 6.73 -17.63 34.05
N SER A 620 7.91 -17.05 34.22
CA SER A 620 9.20 -17.76 34.10
C SER A 620 9.66 -18.47 35.40
N GLU A 621 9.08 -18.12 36.55
CA GLU A 621 9.37 -18.80 37.84
C GLU A 621 8.47 -20.02 38.10
N ASP A 622 7.31 -20.12 37.40
CA ASP A 622 6.36 -21.24 37.50
C ASP A 622 6.61 -22.39 36.47
N GLN A 623 7.59 -22.24 35.58
CA GLN A 623 8.09 -23.28 34.65
C GLN A 623 9.43 -23.85 35.13
#